data_AF-A0A945YQ84-F1
#
_entry.id   AF-A0A945YQ84-F1
#
_cell.length_a   1.000
_cell.length_b   1.000
_cell.length_c   1.000
_cell.angle_alpha   90.00
_cell.angle_beta   90.00
_cell.angle_gamma   90.00
#
_symmetry.space_group_name_H-M   'P 1'
#
loop_
_entity.id
_entity.type
_entity.pdbx_description
1 polymer ?
#
loop_
_entity_poly.entity_id
_entity_poly.type
_entity_poly.pdbx_seq_one_letter_code
_entity_poly.pdbx_strand_id
1 'polypeptide(L)'
;MDNNIQEQINDINHKLDIVLDEVIAQKQTRQSIEDLTADLTLIGTDIFSSTVTELDNAGVEVDGEAVKLLILKLIRNIDTITELFEMLESGKDLLKDLSPIIQQVGLDGMHLMNDIEKKGYFDFFREAIRILDNIVTHFGAEDMKLLADNIVTIMETVKSLTQPEMLKAINSALIVYKSIDVENIEEYSLFKAMKAMNSKEMRKGIGFMITFLKNISKATDEQQNQI
;
A
#
# COMPACT_ATOMS: atom_id res chain seq x y z
N MET A 1 -19.87 -41.23 35.00
CA MET A 1 -20.34 -40.78 33.68
C MET A 1 -21.69 -40.07 33.78
N ASP A 2 -22.56 -40.45 34.73
CA ASP A 2 -23.89 -39.83 34.90
C ASP A 2 -23.88 -38.36 35.35
N ASN A 3 -22.93 -37.91 36.18
CA ASN A 3 -22.87 -36.52 36.64
C ASN A 3 -22.62 -35.50 35.51
N ASN A 4 -21.85 -35.87 34.48
CA ASN A 4 -21.56 -34.96 33.36
C ASN A 4 -22.78 -34.78 32.46
N ILE A 5 -23.59 -35.84 32.29
CA ILE A 5 -24.85 -35.78 31.54
C ILE A 5 -25.87 -34.91 32.29
N GLN A 6 -25.93 -35.03 33.62
CA GLN A 6 -26.84 -34.20 34.43
C GLN A 6 -26.44 -32.72 34.41
N GLU A 7 -25.14 -32.40 34.43
CA GLU A 7 -24.66 -31.03 34.27
C GLU A 7 -24.98 -30.45 32.88
N GLN A 8 -24.80 -31.24 31.82
CA GLN A 8 -25.17 -30.81 30.46
C GLN A 8 -26.68 -30.58 30.31
N ILE A 9 -27.51 -31.43 30.92
CA ILE A 9 -28.98 -31.25 30.92
C ILE A 9 -29.36 -29.97 31.66
N ASN A 10 -28.72 -29.68 32.79
CA ASN A 10 -28.98 -28.46 33.55
C ASN A 10 -28.54 -27.20 32.78
N ASP A 11 -27.40 -27.26 32.08
CA ASP A 11 -26.93 -26.16 31.22
C ASP A 11 -27.86 -25.94 30.01
N ILE A 12 -28.38 -27.02 29.42
CA ILE A 12 -29.38 -26.94 28.34
C ILE A 12 -30.69 -26.36 28.86
N ASN A 13 -31.17 -26.76 30.03
CA ASN A 13 -32.39 -26.20 30.62
C ASN A 13 -32.22 -24.71 30.87
N HIS A 14 -31.08 -24.27 31.40
CA HIS A 14 -30.80 -22.85 31.58
C HIS A 14 -30.79 -22.08 30.26
N LYS A 15 -30.17 -22.62 29.21
CA LYS A 15 -30.17 -21.99 27.87
C LYS A 15 -31.57 -21.94 27.27
N LEU A 16 -32.37 -22.99 27.46
CA LEU A 16 -33.76 -23.04 27.04
C LEU A 16 -34.60 -22.01 27.79
N ASP A 17 -34.37 -21.81 29.08
CA ASP A 17 -35.07 -20.79 29.88
C ASP A 17 -34.76 -19.38 29.38
N ILE A 18 -33.48 -19.07 29.07
CA ILE A 18 -33.09 -17.77 28.49
C ILE A 18 -33.76 -17.56 27.12
N VAL A 19 -33.77 -18.59 26.26
CA VAL A 19 -34.43 -18.51 24.95
C VAL A 19 -35.95 -18.39 25.11
N LEU A 20 -36.55 -19.07 26.08
CA LEU A 20 -37.98 -18.98 26.38
C LEU A 20 -38.36 -17.57 26.85
N ASP A 21 -37.56 -16.96 27.71
CA ASP A 21 -37.78 -15.58 28.16
C ASP A 21 -37.70 -14.58 27.00
N GLU A 22 -36.71 -14.74 26.11
CA GLU A 22 -36.57 -13.92 24.91
C GLU A 22 -37.76 -14.11 23.93
N VAL A 23 -38.20 -15.36 23.74
CA VAL A 23 -39.37 -15.68 22.90
C VAL A 23 -40.67 -15.12 23.49
N ILE A 24 -40.80 -15.12 24.81
CA ILE A 24 -41.95 -14.52 25.51
C ILE A 24 -41.93 -12.99 25.35
N ALA A 25 -40.77 -12.35 25.52
CA ALA A 25 -40.61 -10.92 25.28
C ALA A 25 -40.95 -10.54 23.83
N GLN A 26 -40.46 -11.32 22.86
CA GLN A 26 -40.76 -11.13 21.44
C GLN A 26 -42.26 -11.30 21.13
N LYS A 27 -42.93 -12.25 21.79
CA LYS A 27 -44.37 -12.46 21.64
C LYS A 27 -45.20 -11.29 22.22
N GLN A 28 -44.78 -10.73 23.34
CA GLN A 28 -45.45 -9.57 23.96
C GLN A 28 -45.34 -8.32 23.07
N THR A 29 -44.17 -8.09 22.45
CA THR A 29 -43.99 -7.02 21.47
C THR A 29 -44.94 -7.18 20.27
N ARG A 30 -45.05 -8.40 19.71
CA ARG A 30 -46.00 -8.69 18.62
C ARG A 30 -47.46 -8.40 18.99
N GLN A 31 -47.89 -8.81 20.19
CA GLN A 31 -49.24 -8.53 20.66
C GLN A 31 -49.48 -7.03 20.86
N SER A 32 -48.50 -6.30 21.39
CA SER A 32 -48.60 -4.86 21.60
C SER A 32 -48.67 -4.10 20.26
N ILE A 33 -48.08 -4.65 19.20
CA ILE A 33 -48.14 -4.13 17.84
C ILE A 33 -49.50 -4.43 17.18
N GLU A 34 -50.07 -5.60 17.42
CA GLU A 34 -51.43 -5.94 16.99
C GLU A 34 -52.47 -5.00 17.62
N ASP A 35 -52.35 -4.74 18.93
CA ASP A 35 -53.20 -3.80 19.66
C ASP A 35 -53.01 -2.35 19.18
N LEU A 36 -51.76 -1.91 18.99
CA LEU A 36 -51.45 -0.59 18.44
C LEU A 36 -52.02 -0.42 17.02
N THR A 37 -51.99 -1.47 16.21
CA THR A 37 -52.59 -1.46 14.86
C THR A 37 -54.11 -1.27 14.93
N ALA A 38 -54.78 -1.95 15.87
CA ALA A 38 -56.21 -1.80 16.09
C ALA A 38 -56.58 -0.39 16.57
N ASP A 39 -55.84 0.16 17.54
CA ASP A 39 -56.06 1.50 18.10
C ASP A 39 -55.73 2.62 17.10
N LEU A 40 -54.67 2.47 16.30
CA LEU A 40 -54.34 3.40 15.23
C LEU A 40 -55.34 3.40 14.09
N THR A 41 -56.02 2.27 13.83
CA THR A 41 -57.07 2.22 12.81
C THR A 41 -58.31 3.02 13.25
N LEU A 42 -58.57 3.08 14.57
CA LEU A 42 -59.66 3.84 15.16
C LEU A 42 -59.39 5.36 15.18
N ILE A 43 -58.21 5.78 15.64
CA ILE A 43 -57.85 7.21 15.79
C ILE A 43 -57.27 7.80 14.49
N GLY A 44 -56.70 6.96 13.62
CA GLY A 44 -56.01 7.38 12.41
C GLY A 44 -56.90 8.11 11.40
N THR A 45 -58.21 7.86 11.40
CA THR A 45 -59.16 8.53 10.51
C THR A 45 -59.31 10.02 10.84
N ASP A 46 -59.27 10.37 12.13
CA ASP A 46 -59.45 11.74 12.60
C ASP A 46 -58.17 12.57 12.42
N ILE A 47 -57.01 11.99 12.74
CA ILE A 47 -55.69 12.63 12.51
C ILE A 47 -55.46 12.85 11.02
N PHE A 48 -55.76 11.85 10.19
CA PHE A 48 -55.61 11.93 8.75
C PHE A 48 -56.43 13.07 8.13
N SER A 49 -57.69 13.20 8.55
CA SER A 49 -58.57 14.27 8.07
C SER A 49 -58.03 15.66 8.46
N SER A 50 -57.45 15.79 9.66
CA SER A 50 -56.82 17.02 10.13
C SER A 50 -55.54 17.36 9.36
N THR A 51 -54.67 16.38 9.13
CA THR A 51 -53.39 16.56 8.42
C THR A 51 -53.57 16.92 6.96
N VAL A 52 -54.52 16.29 6.25
CA VAL A 52 -54.88 16.67 4.87
C VAL A 52 -55.38 18.11 4.81
N THR A 53 -56.23 18.50 5.76
CA THR A 53 -56.75 19.87 5.85
C THR A 53 -55.64 20.90 6.11
N GLU A 54 -54.68 20.59 6.99
CA GLU A 54 -53.53 21.47 7.26
C GLU A 54 -52.54 21.55 6.10
N LEU A 55 -52.30 20.45 5.38
CA LEU A 55 -51.39 20.39 4.23
C LEU A 55 -51.97 21.10 2.99
N ASP A 56 -53.28 20.97 2.75
CA ASP A 56 -54.00 21.73 1.72
C ASP A 56 -53.94 23.24 2.01
N ASN A 57 -54.09 23.62 3.29
CA ASN A 57 -53.91 25.01 3.73
C ASN A 57 -52.46 25.52 3.58
N ALA A 58 -51.46 24.63 3.61
CA ALA A 58 -50.06 24.94 3.36
C ALA A 58 -49.69 24.96 1.85
N GLY A 59 -50.65 24.71 0.96
CA GLY A 59 -50.45 24.72 -0.50
C GLY A 59 -49.70 23.50 -1.04
N VAL A 60 -49.62 22.41 -0.28
CA VAL A 60 -49.04 21.14 -0.73
C VAL A 60 -50.17 20.26 -1.21
N GLU A 61 -50.22 19.95 -2.52
CA GLU A 61 -51.21 19.04 -3.09
C GLU A 61 -50.87 17.61 -2.66
N VAL A 62 -51.47 17.17 -1.56
CA VAL A 62 -51.19 15.86 -0.97
C VAL A 62 -52.36 14.93 -1.29
N ASP A 63 -52.09 13.89 -2.07
CA ASP A 63 -53.05 12.81 -2.28
C ASP A 63 -53.29 12.09 -0.94
N GLY A 64 -54.46 12.35 -0.36
CA GLY A 64 -54.87 11.71 0.88
C GLY A 64 -54.85 10.18 0.79
N GLU A 65 -55.20 9.59 -0.36
CA GLU A 65 -55.15 8.15 -0.51
C GLU A 65 -53.70 7.62 -0.42
N ALA A 66 -52.75 8.34 -1.02
CA ALA A 66 -51.33 8.02 -0.92
C ALA A 66 -50.79 8.13 0.52
N VAL A 67 -51.21 9.15 1.28
CA VAL A 67 -50.83 9.31 2.70
C VAL A 67 -51.43 8.21 3.56
N LYS A 68 -52.70 7.87 3.37
CA LYS A 68 -53.35 6.75 4.08
C LYS A 68 -52.63 5.43 3.81
N LEU A 69 -52.31 5.16 2.55
CA LEU A 69 -51.56 3.96 2.15
C LEU A 69 -50.15 3.94 2.74
N LEU A 70 -49.48 5.09 2.86
CA LEU A 70 -48.18 5.21 3.52
C LEU A 70 -48.28 4.92 5.01
N ILE A 71 -49.25 5.51 5.72
CA ILE A 71 -49.46 5.26 7.15
C ILE A 71 -49.74 3.78 7.40
N LEU A 72 -50.62 3.17 6.60
CA LEU A 72 -50.90 1.73 6.70
C LEU A 72 -49.66 0.87 6.41
N LYS A 73 -48.83 1.27 5.44
CA LYS A 73 -47.55 0.59 5.17
C LYS A 73 -46.57 0.76 6.32
N LEU A 74 -46.50 1.92 6.97
CA LEU A 74 -45.61 2.14 8.12
C LEU A 74 -46.04 1.30 9.33
N ILE A 75 -47.34 1.27 9.65
CA ILE A 75 -47.88 0.46 10.75
C ILE A 75 -47.66 -1.03 10.46
N ARG A 76 -47.97 -1.48 9.24
CA ARG A 76 -47.79 -2.90 8.86
C ARG A 76 -46.33 -3.35 8.85
N ASN A 77 -45.38 -2.44 8.62
CA ASN A 77 -43.95 -2.74 8.59
C ASN A 77 -43.21 -2.21 9.84
N ILE A 78 -43.94 -1.93 10.93
CA ILE A 78 -43.34 -1.41 12.16
C ILE A 78 -42.30 -2.38 12.74
N ASP A 79 -42.51 -3.69 12.58
CA ASP A 79 -41.53 -4.73 12.95
C ASP A 79 -40.22 -4.54 12.18
N THR A 80 -40.29 -4.43 10.85
CA THR A 80 -39.11 -4.21 10.00
C THR A 80 -38.41 -2.89 10.31
N ILE A 81 -39.17 -1.85 10.63
CA ILE A 81 -38.59 -0.56 11.03
C ILE A 81 -37.89 -0.68 12.39
N THR A 82 -38.46 -1.44 13.32
CA THR A 82 -37.86 -1.73 14.64
C THR A 82 -36.55 -2.51 14.48
N GLU A 83 -36.54 -3.57 13.68
CA GLU A 83 -35.33 -4.35 13.36
C GLU A 83 -34.23 -3.46 12.74
N LEU A 84 -34.61 -2.52 11.87
CA LEU A 84 -33.67 -1.54 11.33
C LEU A 84 -33.08 -0.62 12.41
N PHE A 85 -33.88 -0.19 13.38
CA PHE A 85 -33.38 0.62 14.49
C PHE A 85 -32.44 -0.17 15.41
N GLU A 86 -32.75 -1.43 15.69
CA GLU A 86 -31.87 -2.33 16.45
C GLU A 86 -30.53 -2.58 15.74
N MET A 87 -30.55 -2.74 14.41
CA MET A 87 -29.34 -2.81 13.60
C MET A 87 -28.53 -1.51 13.64
N LEU A 88 -29.18 -0.35 13.59
CA LEU A 88 -28.52 0.95 13.69
C LEU A 88 -27.92 1.17 15.08
N GLU A 89 -28.60 0.74 16.13
CA GLU A 89 -28.09 0.75 17.50
C GLU A 89 -26.87 -0.15 17.65
N SER A 90 -26.95 -1.39 17.14
CA SER A 90 -25.82 -2.33 17.12
C SER A 90 -24.63 -1.79 16.33
N GLY A 91 -24.86 -1.14 15.18
CA GLY A 91 -23.81 -0.51 14.37
C GLY A 91 -23.18 0.69 15.07
N LYS A 92 -23.99 1.51 15.76
CA LYS A 92 -23.52 2.61 16.60
C LYS A 92 -22.72 2.11 17.80
N ASP A 93 -23.15 1.04 18.45
CA ASP A 93 -22.46 0.45 19.59
C ASP A 93 -21.14 -0.18 19.16
N LEU A 94 -21.12 -0.90 18.03
CA LEU A 94 -19.87 -1.35 17.42
C LEU A 94 -18.94 -0.17 17.11
N LEU A 95 -19.44 0.92 16.51
CA LEU A 95 -18.62 2.10 16.26
C LEU A 95 -18.11 2.76 17.54
N LYS A 96 -18.92 2.77 18.60
CA LYS A 96 -18.56 3.30 19.91
C LYS A 96 -17.48 2.45 20.57
N ASP A 97 -17.57 1.13 20.44
CA ASP A 97 -16.61 0.16 20.96
C ASP A 97 -15.30 0.14 20.16
N LEU A 98 -15.38 0.35 18.84
CA LEU A 98 -14.23 0.46 17.95
C LEU A 98 -13.58 1.84 17.95
N SER A 99 -14.29 2.89 18.38
CA SER A 99 -13.78 4.27 18.39
C SER A 99 -12.42 4.42 19.11
N PRO A 100 -12.19 3.82 20.30
CA PRO A 100 -10.88 3.85 20.95
C PRO A 100 -9.78 3.18 20.13
N ILE A 101 -10.09 2.06 19.48
CA ILE A 101 -9.14 1.32 18.63
C ILE A 101 -8.78 2.16 17.40
N ILE A 102 -9.77 2.76 16.75
CA ILE A 102 -9.57 3.63 15.59
C ILE A 102 -8.72 4.84 15.96
N GLN A 103 -8.98 5.47 17.11
CA GLN A 103 -8.19 6.60 17.60
C GLN A 103 -6.74 6.18 17.87
N GLN A 104 -6.53 5.03 18.53
CA GLN A 104 -5.19 4.54 18.83
C GLN A 104 -4.42 4.17 17.55
N VAL A 105 -5.04 3.43 16.63
CA VAL A 105 -4.44 3.10 15.33
C VAL A 105 -4.15 4.36 14.52
N GLY A 106 -5.01 5.37 14.59
CA GLY A 106 -4.76 6.68 13.98
C GLY A 106 -3.52 7.37 14.55
N LEU A 107 -3.39 7.40 15.89
CA LEU A 107 -2.22 7.97 16.56
C LEU A 107 -0.94 7.21 16.24
N ASP A 108 -0.97 5.88 16.31
CA ASP A 108 0.16 5.02 15.96
C ASP A 108 0.55 5.18 14.48
N GLY A 109 -0.45 5.32 13.59
CA GLY A 109 -0.26 5.63 12.18
C GLY A 109 0.39 6.99 11.97
N MET A 110 -0.02 8.02 12.71
CA MET A 110 0.61 9.34 12.66
C MET A 110 2.06 9.30 13.16
N HIS A 111 2.34 8.55 14.23
CA HIS A 111 3.70 8.35 14.72
C HIS A 111 4.58 7.62 13.69
N LEU A 112 4.08 6.53 13.10
CA LEU A 112 4.76 5.81 12.04
C LEU A 112 5.04 6.73 10.84
N MET A 113 4.05 7.54 10.43
CA MET A 113 4.19 8.40 9.26
C MET A 113 5.16 9.56 9.52
N ASN A 114 5.13 10.14 10.73
CA ASN A 114 6.13 11.12 11.18
C ASN A 114 7.54 10.52 11.25
N ASP A 115 7.68 9.26 11.67
CA ASP A 115 8.98 8.57 11.68
C ASP A 115 9.51 8.28 10.27
N ILE A 116 8.63 7.90 9.34
CA ILE A 116 8.93 7.73 7.91
C ILE A 116 9.39 9.08 7.32
N GLU A 117 8.68 10.16 7.63
CA GLU A 117 8.99 11.51 7.17
C GLU A 117 10.33 12.00 7.74
N LYS A 118 10.55 11.90 9.06
CA LYS A 118 11.82 12.30 9.71
C LYS A 118 13.04 11.55 9.20
N LYS A 119 12.87 10.27 8.87
CA LYS A 119 13.93 9.45 8.28
C LYS A 119 14.15 9.75 6.79
N GLY A 120 13.35 10.64 6.18
CA GLY A 120 13.51 11.08 4.80
C GLY A 120 13.01 10.06 3.76
N TYR A 121 12.22 9.05 4.16
CA TYR A 121 11.72 8.03 3.22
C TYR A 121 10.80 8.64 2.17
N PHE A 122 10.01 9.67 2.53
CA PHE A 122 9.16 10.38 1.56
C PHE A 122 9.99 11.07 0.48
N ASP A 123 11.06 11.77 0.87
CA ASP A 123 11.93 12.45 -0.07
C ASP A 123 12.71 11.46 -0.94
N PHE A 124 13.22 10.37 -0.34
CA PHE A 124 13.84 9.28 -1.08
C PHE A 124 12.89 8.66 -2.11
N PHE A 125 11.64 8.36 -1.72
CA PHE A 125 10.66 7.76 -2.62
C PHE A 125 10.26 8.72 -3.74
N ARG A 126 10.11 10.02 -3.42
CA ARG A 126 9.84 11.06 -4.43
C ARG A 126 10.97 11.15 -5.45
N GLU A 127 12.22 11.18 -5.00
CA GLU A 127 13.37 11.21 -5.90
C GLU A 127 13.54 9.90 -6.68
N ALA A 128 13.24 8.75 -6.07
CA ALA A 128 13.23 7.47 -6.77
C ALA A 128 12.21 7.45 -7.91
N ILE A 129 10.99 7.94 -7.68
CA ILE A 129 9.99 8.10 -8.75
C ILE A 129 10.50 9.05 -9.84
N ARG A 130 11.12 10.16 -9.46
CA ARG A 130 11.66 11.11 -10.44
C ARG A 130 12.77 10.52 -11.30
N ILE A 131 13.64 9.69 -10.71
CA ILE A 131 14.66 8.93 -11.44
C ILE A 131 13.98 7.97 -12.41
N LEU A 132 12.98 7.20 -11.95
CA LEU A 132 12.23 6.28 -12.79
C LEU A 132 11.53 7.01 -13.95
N ASP A 133 10.92 8.16 -13.68
CA ASP A 133 10.25 8.98 -14.69
C ASP A 133 11.25 9.44 -15.76
N ASN A 134 12.40 10.01 -15.35
CA ASN A 134 13.47 10.42 -16.25
C ASN A 134 13.99 9.25 -17.11
N ILE A 135 14.13 8.06 -16.52
CA ILE A 135 14.53 6.84 -17.23
C ILE A 135 13.46 6.48 -18.27
N VAL A 136 12.19 6.39 -17.89
CA VAL A 136 11.09 6.03 -18.81
C VAL A 136 10.88 7.07 -19.91
N THR A 137 11.19 8.34 -19.66
CA THR A 137 11.07 9.39 -20.69
C THR A 137 12.20 9.32 -21.73
N HIS A 138 13.39 8.86 -21.34
CA HIS A 138 14.58 8.81 -22.23
C HIS A 138 14.83 7.44 -22.83
N PHE A 139 14.42 6.38 -22.15
CA PHE A 139 14.59 4.99 -22.54
C PHE A 139 13.22 4.41 -22.86
N GLY A 140 13.06 3.90 -24.09
CA GLY A 140 11.82 3.23 -24.48
C GLY A 140 11.63 1.91 -23.73
N ALA A 141 10.49 1.25 -23.95
CA ALA A 141 10.20 -0.06 -23.36
C ALA A 141 11.24 -1.13 -23.75
N GLU A 142 11.80 -1.03 -24.95
CA GLU A 142 12.85 -1.93 -25.45
C GLU A 142 14.19 -1.71 -24.74
N ASP A 143 14.58 -0.46 -24.52
CA ASP A 143 15.78 -0.10 -23.76
C ASP A 143 15.69 -0.54 -22.30
N MET A 144 14.51 -0.36 -21.68
CA MET A 144 14.25 -0.82 -20.31
C MET A 144 14.34 -2.35 -20.20
N LYS A 145 13.92 -3.08 -21.23
CA LYS A 145 14.03 -4.53 -21.26
C LYS A 145 15.50 -4.98 -21.34
N LEU A 146 16.27 -4.37 -22.24
CA LEU A 146 17.72 -4.63 -22.33
C LEU A 146 18.45 -4.28 -21.04
N LEU A 147 18.07 -3.19 -20.36
CA LEU A 147 18.59 -2.82 -19.05
C LEU A 147 18.24 -3.86 -17.99
N ALA A 148 16.98 -4.29 -17.90
CA ALA A 148 16.54 -5.29 -16.94
C ALA A 148 17.23 -6.64 -17.14
N ASP A 149 17.40 -7.06 -18.40
CA ASP A 149 18.05 -8.33 -18.75
C ASP A 149 19.57 -8.29 -18.41
N ASN A 150 20.20 -7.11 -18.44
CA ASN A 150 21.64 -6.96 -18.20
C ASN A 150 21.99 -6.28 -16.86
N ILE A 151 21.00 -5.99 -16.00
CA ILE A 151 21.23 -5.21 -14.78
C ILE A 151 22.22 -5.88 -13.83
N VAL A 152 22.19 -7.21 -13.75
CA VAL A 152 23.13 -7.99 -12.93
C VAL A 152 24.56 -7.80 -13.41
N THR A 153 24.82 -7.95 -14.71
CA THR A 153 26.14 -7.75 -15.32
C THR A 153 26.65 -6.33 -15.15
N ILE A 154 25.77 -5.33 -15.30
CA ILE A 154 26.12 -3.92 -15.05
C ILE A 154 26.52 -3.74 -13.59
N MET A 155 25.73 -4.26 -12.64
CA MET A 155 26.02 -4.16 -11.21
C MET A 155 27.31 -4.89 -10.81
N GLU A 156 27.59 -6.06 -11.38
CA GLU A 156 28.85 -6.78 -11.20
C GLU A 156 30.05 -6.02 -11.76
N THR A 157 29.88 -5.37 -12.91
CA THR A 157 30.91 -4.52 -13.52
C THR A 157 31.18 -3.30 -12.64
N VAL A 158 30.14 -2.60 -12.18
CA VAL A 158 30.27 -1.47 -11.25
C VAL A 158 30.97 -1.92 -9.98
N LYS A 159 30.53 -3.05 -9.38
CA LYS A 159 31.18 -3.64 -8.21
C LYS A 159 32.66 -3.91 -8.45
N SER A 160 33.01 -4.49 -9.60
CA SER A 160 34.40 -4.78 -9.99
C SER A 160 35.24 -3.52 -10.16
N LEU A 161 34.68 -2.46 -10.75
CA LEU A 161 35.34 -1.16 -10.90
C LEU A 161 35.52 -0.42 -9.56
N THR A 162 34.60 -0.64 -8.61
CA THR A 162 34.67 -0.08 -7.26
C THR A 162 35.57 -0.88 -6.30
N GLN A 163 36.24 -1.94 -6.76
CA GLN A 163 37.21 -2.66 -5.93
C GLN A 163 38.39 -1.75 -5.55
N PRO A 164 38.97 -1.89 -4.34
CA PRO A 164 40.02 -1.02 -3.83
C PRO A 164 41.21 -0.86 -4.79
N GLU A 165 41.62 -1.94 -5.45
CA GLU A 165 42.72 -1.98 -6.41
C GLU A 165 42.43 -1.12 -7.65
N MET A 166 41.22 -1.22 -8.20
CA MET A 166 40.78 -0.46 -9.37
C MET A 166 40.61 1.02 -9.05
N LEU A 167 39.96 1.34 -7.92
CA LEU A 167 39.84 2.73 -7.46
C LEU A 167 41.19 3.38 -7.24
N LYS A 168 42.16 2.64 -6.68
CA LYS A 168 43.53 3.13 -6.50
C LYS A 168 44.21 3.39 -7.84
N ALA A 169 44.06 2.49 -8.82
CA ALA A 169 44.62 2.67 -10.17
C ALA A 169 44.03 3.92 -10.87
N ILE A 170 42.71 4.11 -10.81
CA ILE A 170 42.03 5.29 -11.36
C ILE A 170 42.54 6.57 -10.69
N ASN A 171 42.61 6.60 -9.36
CA ASN A 171 43.12 7.75 -8.62
C ASN A 171 44.57 8.07 -8.98
N SER A 172 45.43 7.05 -9.09
CA SER A 172 46.82 7.24 -9.54
C SER A 172 46.89 7.81 -10.96
N ALA A 173 46.06 7.32 -11.88
CA ALA A 173 46.00 7.84 -13.25
C ALA A 173 45.54 9.32 -13.28
N LEU A 174 44.53 9.68 -12.47
CA LEU A 174 44.06 11.07 -12.36
C LEU A 174 45.14 12.01 -11.80
N ILE A 175 45.92 11.57 -10.81
CA ILE A 175 47.04 12.35 -10.28
C ILE A 175 48.10 12.58 -11.37
N VAL A 176 48.47 11.53 -12.11
CA VAL A 176 49.44 11.62 -13.20
C VAL A 176 48.93 12.58 -14.28
N TYR A 177 47.67 12.45 -14.70
CA TYR A 177 47.07 13.33 -15.72
C TYR A 177 47.12 14.81 -15.29
N LYS A 178 46.76 15.12 -14.05
CA LYS A 178 46.85 16.50 -13.51
C LYS A 178 48.27 17.03 -13.39
N SER A 179 49.25 16.13 -13.26
CA SER A 179 50.67 16.50 -13.11
C SER A 179 51.41 16.70 -14.43
N ILE A 180 50.82 16.27 -15.55
CA ILE A 180 51.37 16.49 -16.88
C ILE A 180 50.90 17.87 -17.35
N ASP A 181 51.83 18.75 -17.70
CA ASP A 181 51.52 19.99 -18.43
C ASP A 181 51.14 19.61 -19.87
N VAL A 182 49.85 19.42 -20.10
CA VAL A 182 49.28 18.96 -21.37
C VAL A 182 49.42 20.03 -22.47
N GLU A 183 49.67 21.28 -22.10
CA GLU A 183 49.82 22.40 -23.02
C GLU A 183 51.27 22.51 -23.53
N ASN A 184 52.26 22.05 -22.76
CA ASN A 184 53.68 22.10 -23.12
C ASN A 184 54.34 20.71 -23.10
N ILE A 185 53.89 19.83 -24.00
CA ILE A 185 54.49 18.51 -24.18
C ILE A 185 55.85 18.66 -24.89
N GLU A 186 56.93 18.12 -24.30
CA GLU A 186 58.27 18.15 -24.90
C GLU A 186 58.30 17.41 -26.25
N GLU A 187 58.83 18.06 -27.28
CA GLU A 187 59.01 17.44 -28.59
C GLU A 187 60.20 16.45 -28.59
N TYR A 188 59.96 15.22 -29.07
CA TYR A 188 60.97 14.17 -29.17
C TYR A 188 61.52 14.06 -30.61
N SER A 189 62.84 14.16 -30.77
CA SER A 189 63.51 13.76 -32.01
C SER A 189 63.64 12.23 -32.11
N LEU A 190 63.79 11.67 -33.32
CA LEU A 190 63.92 10.22 -33.55
C LEU A 190 65.02 9.57 -32.68
N PHE A 191 66.15 10.26 -32.50
CA PHE A 191 67.24 9.77 -31.64
C PHE A 191 66.89 9.84 -30.15
N LYS A 192 66.26 10.95 -29.69
CA LYS A 192 65.78 11.07 -28.31
C LYS A 192 64.76 9.98 -27.98
N ALA A 193 63.83 9.69 -28.90
CA ALA A 193 62.83 8.64 -28.75
C ALA A 193 63.49 7.25 -28.62
N MET A 194 64.45 6.92 -29.48
CA MET A 194 65.21 5.67 -29.38
C MET A 194 65.96 5.54 -28.06
N LYS A 195 66.58 6.62 -27.58
CA LYS A 195 67.24 6.65 -26.27
C LYS A 195 66.24 6.48 -25.12
N ALA A 196 65.09 7.15 -25.18
CA ALA A 196 64.03 7.07 -24.18
C ALA A 196 63.42 5.65 -24.10
N MET A 197 63.30 4.95 -25.23
CA MET A 197 62.86 3.55 -25.27
C MET A 197 63.79 2.59 -24.51
N ASN A 198 65.08 2.91 -24.39
CA ASN A 198 66.03 2.11 -23.63
C ASN A 198 66.09 2.48 -22.13
N SER A 199 65.31 3.47 -21.67
CA SER A 199 65.17 3.76 -20.24
C SER A 199 64.63 2.55 -19.46
N LYS A 200 64.87 2.51 -18.15
CA LYS A 200 64.42 1.40 -17.30
C LYS A 200 62.90 1.40 -17.16
N GLU A 201 62.32 2.61 -17.13
CA GLU A 201 60.90 2.89 -17.01
C GLU A 201 60.16 2.42 -18.27
N MET A 202 60.62 2.82 -19.46
CA MET A 202 59.99 2.44 -20.73
C MET A 202 60.10 0.93 -21.00
N ARG A 203 61.25 0.32 -20.71
CA ARG A 203 61.39 -1.15 -20.81
C ARG A 203 60.44 -1.90 -19.87
N LYS A 204 60.23 -1.41 -18.65
CA LYS A 204 59.23 -1.96 -17.73
C LYS A 204 57.81 -1.77 -18.25
N GLY A 205 57.48 -0.60 -18.80
CA GLY A 205 56.18 -0.30 -19.41
C GLY A 205 55.87 -1.22 -20.59
N ILE A 206 56.83 -1.40 -21.51
CA ILE A 206 56.71 -2.33 -22.64
C ILE A 206 56.52 -3.77 -22.13
N GLY A 207 57.30 -4.20 -21.14
CA GLY A 207 57.17 -5.54 -20.53
C GLY A 207 55.79 -5.78 -19.89
N PHE A 208 55.26 -4.77 -19.19
CA PHE A 208 53.89 -4.80 -18.67
C PHE A 208 52.87 -4.94 -19.79
N MET A 209 52.96 -4.11 -20.84
CA MET A 209 52.05 -4.14 -21.99
C MET A 209 52.03 -5.51 -22.67
N ILE A 210 53.21 -6.09 -22.92
CA ILE A 210 53.34 -7.43 -23.52
C ILE A 210 52.69 -8.49 -22.63
N THR A 211 52.93 -8.43 -21.32
CA THR A 211 52.37 -9.40 -20.37
C THR A 211 50.85 -9.28 -20.27
N PHE A 212 50.35 -8.05 -20.22
CA PHE A 212 48.92 -7.74 -20.20
C PHE A 212 48.21 -8.28 -21.44
N LEU A 213 48.73 -7.98 -22.64
CA LEU A 213 48.17 -8.46 -23.90
C LEU A 213 48.16 -10.00 -24.00
N LYS A 214 49.23 -10.67 -23.53
CA LYS A 214 49.28 -12.13 -23.47
C LYS A 214 48.19 -12.71 -22.56
N ASN A 215 47.93 -12.07 -21.42
CA ASN A 215 46.92 -12.55 -20.48
C ASN A 215 45.49 -12.31 -20.98
N ILE A 216 45.24 -11.20 -21.68
CA ILE A 216 43.95 -10.97 -22.34
C ILE A 216 43.68 -12.06 -23.38
N SER A 217 44.63 -12.31 -24.28
CA SER A 217 44.47 -13.35 -25.32
C SER A 217 44.11 -14.70 -24.71
N LYS A 218 44.83 -15.12 -23.65
CA LYS A 218 44.56 -16.38 -22.95
C LYS A 218 43.16 -16.44 -22.33
N ALA A 219 42.72 -15.36 -21.68
CA ALA A 219 41.39 -15.30 -21.08
C ALA A 219 40.27 -15.36 -22.13
N THR A 220 40.48 -14.75 -23.30
CA THR A 220 39.55 -14.83 -24.44
C THR A 220 39.51 -16.23 -25.06
N ASP A 221 40.67 -16.90 -25.19
CA ASP A 221 40.76 -18.26 -25.72
C ASP A 221 40.14 -19.31 -24.77
N GLU A 222 40.23 -19.10 -23.45
CA GLU A 222 39.62 -19.97 -22.44
C GLU A 222 38.09 -19.85 -22.40
N GLN A 223 37.53 -18.65 -22.63
CA GLN A 223 36.08 -18.44 -22.73
C GLN A 223 35.48 -19.07 -24.00
N GLN A 224 36.21 -19.10 -25.12
CA GLN A 224 35.75 -19.75 -26.36
C GLN A 224 35.77 -21.28 -26.29
N ASN A 225 36.60 -21.87 -25.42
CA ASN A 225 36.68 -23.33 -25.23
C ASN A 225 35.71 -23.88 -24.18
N GLN A 226 34.86 -23.04 -23.58
CA GLN A 226 33.82 -23.42 -22.61
C GLN A 226 32.40 -23.26 -23.15
N ILE A 227 32.25 -22.91 -24.43
CA ILE A 227 30.99 -22.88 -25.21
C ILE A 227 31.04 -24.02 -26.23
#